data_AF-A0A918T2C3-F1
#
_entry.id   AF-A0A918T2C3-F1
#
_cell.length_a   1.000
_cell.length_b   1.000
_cell.length_c   1.000
_cell.angle_alpha   90.00
_cell.angle_beta   90.00
_cell.angle_gamma   90.00
#
_symmetry.space_group_name_H-M   'P 1'
#
loop_
_entity.id
_entity.type
_entity.pdbx_description
1 polymer ?
#
loop_
_entity_poly.entity_id
_entity_poly.type
_entity_poly.pdbx_seq_one_letter_code
_entity_poly.pdbx_strand_id
1 'polypeptide(L)'
;MPILRLTTVAALCLLAALAGCERTAAPAPAPPRPVAPPGPVAAVEQRLRELRRNDLDVYARHAVPPTLYAQLERAWREDRTRWPLTELPLDDRLPGALAALAEPGAERRLRAAYRREFAGARTELRSAVDTLGVLGERHLMSEPGYGETERAHYLQLAGALQSWGRSAALADARRANPAIERLVSAARRTRLAGPHAMRDAGLDASLRRLGPFFGAVKDVFADYGFDLDAALADARVEPVEQRGDRARVRLRYTLAGRAIDTPLDLQRIDGRWYLTDTLAHARLEADRPAP
;
A
#
# COMPACT_ATOMS: atom_id res chain seq x y z
N MET A 1 -52.75 -72.72 24.52
CA MET A 1 -53.52 -71.96 25.54
C MET A 1 -52.55 -71.51 26.63
N PRO A 2 -52.69 -70.33 27.24
CA PRO A 2 -53.50 -69.15 26.91
C PRO A 2 -52.60 -67.90 26.67
N ILE A 3 -52.90 -67.01 25.73
CA ILE A 3 -53.84 -65.87 25.84
C ILE A 3 -53.60 -65.04 27.10
N LEU A 4 -53.06 -63.82 26.94
CA LEU A 4 -53.57 -62.66 27.68
C LEU A 4 -53.16 -61.33 27.02
N ARG A 5 -54.20 -60.59 26.61
CA ARG A 5 -54.35 -59.11 26.61
C ARG A 5 -53.84 -58.32 25.41
N LEU A 6 -54.70 -58.35 24.40
CA LEU A 6 -55.24 -57.16 23.75
C LEU A 6 -55.58 -56.04 24.77
N THR A 7 -55.54 -54.78 24.31
CA THR A 7 -56.07 -53.54 24.92
C THR A 7 -55.15 -52.73 25.86
N THR A 8 -54.13 -52.10 25.27
CA THR A 8 -53.90 -50.65 25.51
C THR A 8 -53.65 -49.98 24.16
N VAL A 9 -54.78 -49.79 23.47
CA VAL A 9 -54.96 -48.92 22.32
C VAL A 9 -54.79 -47.47 22.76
N ALA A 10 -54.28 -46.66 21.84
CA ALA A 10 -54.51 -45.23 21.72
C ALA A 10 -53.83 -44.29 22.71
N ALA A 11 -52.50 -44.15 22.60
CA ALA A 11 -51.84 -42.85 22.81
C ALA A 11 -50.45 -42.73 22.15
N LEU A 12 -50.16 -43.43 21.04
CA LEU A 12 -48.85 -43.25 20.37
C LEU A 12 -48.85 -43.62 18.88
N CYS A 13 -49.94 -43.33 18.17
CA CYS A 13 -50.08 -43.60 16.72
C CYS A 13 -50.39 -42.34 15.90
N LEU A 14 -49.85 -41.18 16.30
CA LEU A 14 -49.91 -39.95 15.49
C LEU A 14 -48.52 -39.34 15.19
N LEU A 15 -47.45 -40.14 15.23
CA LEU A 15 -46.09 -39.69 14.90
C LEU A 15 -45.31 -40.62 13.94
N ALA A 16 -45.95 -41.64 13.36
CA ALA A 16 -45.29 -42.62 12.49
C ALA A 16 -45.72 -42.55 11.01
N ALA A 17 -46.24 -41.41 10.55
CA ALA A 17 -46.75 -41.26 9.18
C ALA A 17 -45.94 -40.28 8.28
N LEU A 18 -44.64 -40.07 8.54
CA LEU A 18 -43.74 -39.38 7.59
C LEU A 18 -42.30 -39.97 7.51
N ALA A 19 -42.04 -41.16 8.04
CA ALA A 19 -40.76 -41.88 7.84
C ALA A 19 -40.78 -42.65 6.50
N GLY A 20 -40.97 -41.92 5.40
CA GLY A 20 -41.09 -42.47 4.05
C GLY A 20 -40.54 -41.49 3.01
N CYS A 21 -39.26 -41.15 3.14
CA CYS A 21 -38.41 -40.61 2.09
C CYS A 21 -36.98 -40.95 2.51
N GLU A 22 -36.41 -42.01 1.92
CA GLU A 22 -34.97 -42.23 1.98
C GLU A 22 -34.28 -41.05 1.28
N ARG A 23 -33.96 -40.02 2.06
CA ARG A 23 -32.95 -39.06 1.68
C ARG A 23 -31.63 -39.79 1.85
N THR A 24 -31.04 -40.23 0.74
CA THR A 24 -29.61 -40.50 0.67
C THR A 24 -28.91 -39.35 1.39
N ALA A 25 -28.30 -39.65 2.54
CA ALA A 25 -27.57 -38.66 3.30
C ALA A 25 -26.52 -38.07 2.36
N ALA A 26 -26.66 -36.77 2.07
CA ALA A 26 -25.61 -36.06 1.36
C ALA A 26 -24.31 -36.28 2.15
N PRO A 27 -23.19 -36.65 1.49
CA PRO A 27 -21.93 -36.82 2.17
C PRO A 27 -21.65 -35.56 2.99
N ALA A 28 -21.29 -35.74 4.26
CA ALA A 28 -20.94 -34.65 5.15
C ALA A 28 -20.01 -33.68 4.41
N PRO A 29 -20.24 -32.35 4.47
CA PRO A 29 -19.36 -31.41 3.82
C PRO A 29 -17.94 -31.71 4.28
N ALA A 30 -17.06 -31.98 3.31
CA ALA A 30 -15.66 -32.21 3.60
C ALA A 30 -15.18 -31.06 4.50
N PRO A 31 -14.35 -31.33 5.54
CA PRO A 31 -13.78 -30.26 6.33
C PRO A 31 -13.16 -29.26 5.35
N PRO A 32 -13.38 -27.93 5.54
CA PRO A 32 -12.84 -26.95 4.63
C PRO A 32 -11.36 -27.23 4.46
N ARG A 33 -10.95 -27.56 3.22
CA ARG A 33 -9.53 -27.70 2.90
C ARG A 33 -8.84 -26.45 3.44
N PRO A 34 -7.72 -26.56 4.18
CA PRO A 34 -6.95 -25.40 4.55
C PRO A 34 -6.74 -24.60 3.26
N VAL A 35 -7.25 -23.36 3.23
CA VAL A 35 -7.02 -22.48 2.09
C VAL A 35 -5.51 -22.39 1.96
N ALA A 36 -4.97 -22.93 0.87
CA ALA A 36 -3.54 -22.89 0.64
C ALA A 36 -3.11 -21.43 0.79
N PRO A 37 -2.05 -21.15 1.56
CA PRO A 37 -1.60 -19.79 1.74
C PRO A 37 -1.38 -19.17 0.34
N PRO A 38 -1.78 -17.90 0.15
CA PRO A 38 -1.78 -17.27 -1.17
C PRO A 38 -0.40 -17.41 -1.82
N GLY A 39 -0.38 -17.85 -3.09
CA GLY A 39 0.86 -17.99 -3.86
C GLY A 39 1.58 -16.65 -4.08
N PRO A 40 2.80 -16.66 -4.67
CA PRO A 40 3.61 -15.46 -4.81
C PRO A 40 2.90 -14.35 -5.61
N VAL A 41 2.17 -14.71 -6.67
CA VAL A 41 1.34 -13.78 -7.46
C VAL A 41 0.28 -13.10 -6.59
N ALA A 42 -0.54 -13.89 -5.89
CA ALA A 42 -1.60 -13.38 -5.02
C ALA A 42 -1.08 -12.48 -3.90
N ALA A 43 0.14 -12.74 -3.41
CA ALA A 43 0.79 -11.91 -2.40
C ALA A 43 1.19 -10.52 -2.93
N VAL A 44 1.61 -10.41 -4.21
CA VAL A 44 1.88 -9.09 -4.83
C VAL A 44 0.56 -8.37 -5.13
N GLU A 45 -0.41 -9.06 -5.73
CA GLU A 45 -1.72 -8.46 -6.02
C GLU A 45 -2.42 -7.94 -4.77
N GLN A 46 -2.28 -8.63 -3.64
CA GLN A 46 -2.81 -8.19 -2.36
C GLN A 46 -2.25 -6.82 -1.96
N ARG A 47 -0.93 -6.64 -2.08
CA ARG A 47 -0.26 -5.37 -1.75
C ARG A 47 -0.71 -4.24 -2.67
N LEU A 48 -0.85 -4.51 -3.97
CA LEU A 48 -1.38 -3.53 -4.93
C LEU A 48 -2.80 -3.08 -4.55
N ARG A 49 -3.66 -4.02 -4.11
CA ARG A 49 -5.01 -3.69 -3.64
C ARG A 49 -5.00 -2.83 -2.37
N GLU A 50 -4.11 -3.11 -1.43
CA GLU A 50 -3.98 -2.36 -0.17
C GLU A 50 -3.51 -0.93 -0.43
N LEU A 51 -2.50 -0.74 -1.29
CA LEU A 51 -2.05 0.58 -1.72
C LEU A 51 -3.16 1.36 -2.45
N ARG A 52 -3.93 0.68 -3.32
CA ARG A 52 -5.07 1.31 -4.01
C ARG A 52 -6.15 1.76 -3.03
N ARG A 53 -6.43 0.96 -2.00
CA ARG A 53 -7.43 1.27 -0.96
C ARG A 53 -6.94 2.26 0.11
N ASN A 54 -5.66 2.61 0.09
CA ASN A 54 -5.00 3.42 1.12
C ASN A 54 -4.89 2.72 2.48
N ASP A 55 -4.92 1.39 2.50
CA ASP A 55 -4.85 0.57 3.71
C ASP A 55 -3.38 0.40 4.14
N LEU A 56 -2.71 1.51 4.48
CA LEU A 56 -1.26 1.54 4.72
C LEU A 56 -0.81 0.66 5.89
N ASP A 57 -1.61 0.56 6.95
CA ASP A 57 -1.31 -0.30 8.09
C ASP A 57 -1.45 -1.78 7.72
N VAL A 58 -2.47 -2.12 6.94
CA VAL A 58 -2.66 -3.49 6.40
C VAL A 58 -1.52 -3.86 5.47
N TYR A 59 -1.13 -2.94 4.57
CA TYR A 59 0.04 -3.09 3.71
C TYR A 59 1.30 -3.40 4.52
N ALA A 60 1.60 -2.57 5.55
CA ALA A 60 2.78 -2.76 6.38
C ALA A 60 2.80 -4.12 7.08
N ARG A 61 1.66 -4.57 7.63
CA ARG A 61 1.54 -5.89 8.28
C ARG A 61 1.78 -7.04 7.32
N HIS A 62 1.39 -6.89 6.05
CA HIS A 62 1.58 -7.93 5.04
C HIS A 62 2.92 -7.84 4.33
N ALA A 63 3.61 -6.71 4.39
CA ALA A 63 4.92 -6.53 3.77
C ALA A 63 6.06 -7.28 4.48
N VAL A 64 5.91 -7.63 5.77
CA VAL A 64 6.97 -8.30 6.57
C VAL A 64 6.44 -9.42 7.48
N PRO A 65 7.28 -10.37 7.93
CA PRO A 65 6.91 -11.35 8.96
C PRO A 65 6.49 -10.68 10.28
N PRO A 66 5.60 -11.30 11.08
CA PRO A 66 5.11 -10.73 12.33
C PRO A 66 6.22 -10.35 13.33
N THR A 67 7.30 -11.14 13.39
CA THR A 67 8.45 -10.87 14.26
C THR A 67 9.19 -9.60 13.86
N LEU A 68 9.44 -9.41 12.55
CA LEU A 68 10.05 -8.19 12.01
C LEU A 68 9.12 -6.99 12.18
N TYR A 69 7.81 -7.17 11.99
CA TYR A 69 6.82 -6.12 12.24
C TYR A 69 6.89 -5.60 13.68
N ALA A 70 6.99 -6.50 14.66
CA ALA A 70 7.10 -6.11 16.08
C ALA A 70 8.39 -5.36 16.40
N GLN A 71 9.50 -5.67 15.70
CA GLN A 71 10.75 -4.91 15.82
C GLN A 71 10.60 -3.51 15.22
N LEU A 72 9.95 -3.38 14.08
CA LEU A 72 9.67 -2.10 13.42
C LEU A 72 8.73 -1.21 14.24
N GLU A 73 7.68 -1.77 14.85
CA GLU A 73 6.82 -1.03 15.79
C GLU A 73 7.63 -0.47 16.97
N ARG A 74 8.58 -1.24 17.50
CA ARG A 74 9.46 -0.77 18.57
C ARG A 74 10.38 0.34 18.08
N ALA A 75 11.08 0.11 16.96
CA ALA A 75 11.97 1.09 16.35
C ALA A 75 11.23 2.39 15.99
N TRP A 76 9.97 2.30 15.55
CA TRP A 76 9.10 3.44 15.28
C TRP A 76 8.85 4.26 16.54
N ARG A 77 8.48 3.61 17.65
CA ARG A 77 8.25 4.27 18.95
C ARG A 77 9.52 4.85 19.56
N GLU A 78 10.68 4.39 19.14
CA GLU A 78 11.99 4.90 19.52
C GLU A 78 12.49 6.00 18.57
N ASP A 79 11.67 6.44 17.61
CA ASP A 79 12.04 7.41 16.56
C ASP A 79 13.24 6.99 15.68
N ARG A 80 13.57 5.69 15.66
CA ARG A 80 14.66 5.12 14.85
C ARG A 80 14.25 4.88 13.40
N THR A 81 12.96 4.68 13.12
CA THR A 81 12.47 4.45 11.76
C THR A 81 11.06 5.01 11.57
N ARG A 82 10.70 5.19 10.30
CA ARG A 82 9.35 5.47 9.81
C ARG A 82 8.88 4.49 8.75
N TRP A 83 9.49 3.30 8.67
CA TRP A 83 9.05 2.25 7.75
C TRP A 83 7.54 1.95 7.90
N PRO A 84 6.78 1.76 6.80
CA PRO A 84 7.22 1.68 5.40
C PRO A 84 7.26 3.06 4.69
N LEU A 85 7.11 4.17 5.41
CA LEU A 85 7.16 5.50 4.79
C LEU A 85 8.55 5.82 4.24
N THR A 86 9.59 5.21 4.80
CA THR A 86 10.98 5.26 4.31
C THR A 86 11.19 4.56 2.96
N GLU A 87 10.22 3.74 2.51
CA GLU A 87 10.24 3.15 1.16
C GLU A 87 9.74 4.14 0.10
N LEU A 88 9.21 5.30 0.50
CA LEU A 88 8.75 6.34 -0.41
C LEU A 88 9.89 7.30 -0.74
N PRO A 89 9.92 7.86 -1.95
CA PRO A 89 10.83 8.96 -2.23
C PRO A 89 10.47 10.17 -1.34
N LEU A 90 11.51 10.87 -0.85
CA LEU A 90 11.38 12.06 0.01
C LEU A 90 10.68 11.77 1.36
N ASP A 91 10.89 10.58 1.90
CA ASP A 91 10.39 10.13 3.21
C ASP A 91 10.76 11.07 4.36
N ASP A 92 11.99 11.59 4.33
CA ASP A 92 12.53 12.56 5.28
C ASP A 92 11.72 13.87 5.34
N ARG A 93 11.00 14.20 4.25
CA ARG A 93 10.19 15.42 4.14
C ARG A 93 8.79 15.27 4.67
N LEU A 94 8.27 14.06 4.81
CA LEU A 94 6.86 13.84 5.16
C LEU A 94 6.47 14.50 6.50
N PRO A 95 7.22 14.35 7.61
CA PRO A 95 6.86 14.99 8.87
C PRO A 95 6.79 16.52 8.76
N GLY A 96 7.78 17.13 8.10
CA GLY A 96 7.81 18.57 7.87
C GLY A 96 6.69 19.06 6.95
N ALA A 97 6.36 18.30 5.91
CA ALA A 97 5.25 18.60 5.01
C ALA A 97 3.90 18.53 5.75
N LEU A 98 3.68 17.50 6.57
CA LEU A 98 2.46 17.38 7.40
C LEU A 98 2.34 18.53 8.40
N ALA A 99 3.44 18.91 9.06
CA ALA A 99 3.49 20.08 9.93
C ALA A 99 3.07 21.34 9.16
N ALA A 100 3.74 21.66 8.06
CA ALA A 100 3.48 22.85 7.26
C ALA A 100 2.04 22.92 6.73
N LEU A 101 1.47 21.79 6.30
CA LEU A 101 0.10 21.68 5.83
C LEU A 101 -0.92 21.83 6.98
N ALA A 102 -0.62 21.29 8.15
CA ALA A 102 -1.57 21.30 9.27
C ALA A 102 -1.65 22.64 10.01
N GLU A 103 -0.61 23.47 9.92
CA GLU A 103 -0.51 24.75 10.63
C GLU A 103 -1.73 25.67 10.40
N PRO A 104 -2.12 26.48 11.41
CA PRO A 104 -3.15 27.50 11.25
C PRO A 104 -2.81 28.47 10.12
N GLY A 105 -3.76 28.70 9.20
CA GLY A 105 -3.57 29.60 8.06
C GLY A 105 -2.65 29.07 6.95
N ALA A 106 -2.31 27.77 6.95
CA ALA A 106 -1.52 27.12 5.92
C ALA A 106 -2.05 27.39 4.50
N GLU A 107 -3.36 27.37 4.29
CA GLU A 107 -3.99 27.61 2.99
C GLU A 107 -3.61 28.98 2.41
N ARG A 108 -3.65 30.04 3.24
CA ARG A 108 -3.30 31.39 2.81
C ARG A 108 -1.81 31.49 2.50
N ARG A 109 -0.96 30.93 3.36
CA ARG A 109 0.51 30.96 3.18
C ARG A 109 0.94 30.18 1.95
N LEU A 110 0.46 28.96 1.78
CA LEU A 110 0.79 28.08 0.66
C LEU A 110 0.30 28.66 -0.67
N ARG A 111 -0.90 29.26 -0.70
CA ARG A 111 -1.38 29.97 -1.90
C ARG A 111 -0.51 31.19 -2.23
N ALA A 112 -0.06 31.93 -1.23
CA ALA A 112 0.82 33.08 -1.45
C ALA A 112 2.21 32.64 -1.96
N ALA A 113 2.78 31.59 -1.38
CA ALA A 113 4.04 31.00 -1.84
C ALA A 113 3.90 30.45 -3.27
N TYR A 114 2.83 29.71 -3.55
CA TYR A 114 2.51 29.20 -4.88
C TYR A 114 2.44 30.32 -5.93
N ARG A 115 1.73 31.42 -5.63
CA ARG A 115 1.64 32.56 -6.55
C ARG A 115 2.98 33.21 -6.83
N ARG A 116 3.87 33.26 -5.83
CA ARG A 116 5.20 33.85 -5.96
C ARG A 116 6.14 32.98 -6.79
N GLU A 117 6.10 31.67 -6.59
CA GLU A 117 7.14 30.75 -7.08
C GLU A 117 6.74 29.93 -8.30
N PHE A 118 5.44 29.68 -8.50
CA PHE A 118 4.96 28.70 -9.48
C PHE A 118 3.94 29.26 -10.47
N ALA A 119 3.06 30.18 -10.03
CA ALA A 119 1.98 30.67 -10.89
C ALA A 119 2.53 31.37 -12.14
N GLY A 120 2.16 30.86 -13.31
CA GLY A 120 2.62 31.38 -14.61
C GLY A 120 4.03 30.95 -15.03
N ALA A 121 4.83 30.34 -14.14
CA ALA A 121 6.23 29.96 -14.40
C ALA A 121 6.36 28.63 -15.18
N ARG A 122 5.56 28.44 -16.24
CA ARG A 122 5.44 27.14 -16.94
C ARG A 122 6.76 26.68 -17.56
N THR A 123 7.55 27.60 -18.12
CA THR A 123 8.81 27.27 -18.80
C THR A 123 9.89 26.91 -17.79
N GLU A 124 10.00 27.69 -16.72
CA GLU A 124 10.94 27.49 -15.62
C GLU A 124 10.67 26.16 -14.91
N LEU A 125 9.40 25.83 -14.64
CA LEU A 125 9.05 24.55 -14.03
C LEU A 125 9.38 23.36 -14.92
N ARG A 126 9.20 23.47 -16.25
CA ARG A 126 9.61 22.41 -17.17
C ARG A 126 11.13 22.22 -17.14
N SER A 127 11.88 23.32 -17.16
CA SER A 127 13.35 23.28 -17.05
C SER A 127 13.81 22.68 -15.71
N ALA A 128 13.10 22.97 -14.63
CA ALA A 128 13.37 22.38 -13.31
C ALA A 128 13.09 20.88 -13.32
N VAL A 129 11.98 20.42 -13.91
CA VAL A 129 11.68 18.98 -14.09
C VAL A 129 12.77 18.29 -14.90
N ASP A 130 13.27 18.91 -15.98
CA ASP A 130 14.36 18.36 -16.79
C ASP A 130 15.65 18.19 -15.98
N THR A 131 16.01 19.23 -15.23
CA THR A 131 17.20 19.23 -14.38
C THR A 131 17.09 18.18 -13.28
N LEU A 132 15.94 18.12 -12.60
CA LEU A 132 15.66 17.14 -11.55
C LEU A 132 15.65 15.71 -12.10
N GLY A 133 15.13 15.49 -13.31
CA GLY A 133 15.17 14.18 -13.96
C GLY A 133 16.60 13.68 -14.15
N VAL A 134 17.48 14.51 -14.72
CA VAL A 134 18.89 14.15 -14.96
C VAL A 134 19.67 13.96 -13.65
N LEU A 135 19.38 14.76 -12.62
CA LEU A 135 20.00 14.59 -11.31
C LEU A 135 19.49 13.33 -10.60
N GLY A 136 18.18 13.08 -10.67
CA GLY A 136 17.53 11.90 -10.08
C GLY A 136 18.04 10.60 -10.68
N GLU A 137 18.14 10.51 -12.02
CA GLU A 137 18.72 9.34 -12.68
C GLU A 137 20.18 9.09 -12.24
N ARG A 138 21.00 10.15 -12.16
CA ARG A 138 22.38 10.02 -11.69
C ARG A 138 22.46 9.53 -10.25
N HIS A 139 21.61 10.07 -9.37
CA HIS A 139 21.53 9.63 -7.99
C HIS A 139 21.13 8.16 -7.89
N LEU A 140 20.06 7.74 -8.57
CA LEU A 140 19.61 6.34 -8.64
C LEU A 140 20.69 5.41 -9.19
N MET A 141 21.53 5.86 -10.12
CA MET A 141 22.65 5.08 -10.66
C MET A 141 23.84 4.97 -9.68
N SER A 142 24.01 5.94 -8.79
CA SER A 142 25.10 5.94 -7.79
C SER A 142 24.73 5.32 -6.45
N GLU A 143 23.44 5.19 -6.13
CA GLU A 143 22.98 4.77 -4.81
C GLU A 143 23.34 3.29 -4.55
N PRO A 144 24.19 2.97 -3.56
CA PRO A 144 24.64 1.59 -3.32
C PRO A 144 23.55 0.69 -2.72
N GLY A 145 22.49 1.27 -2.16
CA GLY A 145 21.42 0.53 -1.49
C GLY A 145 20.53 -0.32 -2.40
N TYR A 146 20.47 -0.03 -3.70
CA TYR A 146 19.56 -0.71 -4.63
C TYR A 146 20.19 -1.89 -5.35
N GLY A 147 19.47 -3.02 -5.35
CA GLY A 147 19.76 -4.15 -6.22
C GLY A 147 19.61 -3.79 -7.70
N GLU A 148 20.14 -4.61 -8.61
CA GLU A 148 20.11 -4.33 -10.06
C GLU A 148 18.67 -4.19 -10.60
N THR A 149 17.81 -5.16 -10.26
CA THR A 149 16.39 -5.16 -10.66
C THR A 149 15.63 -3.98 -10.09
N GLU A 150 15.84 -3.68 -8.81
CA GLU A 150 15.20 -2.56 -8.12
C GLU A 150 15.62 -1.22 -8.73
N ARG A 151 16.91 -1.04 -9.00
CA ARG A 151 17.45 0.15 -9.67
C ARG A 151 16.83 0.34 -11.05
N ALA A 152 16.73 -0.73 -11.84
CA ALA A 152 16.09 -0.69 -13.14
C ALA A 152 14.60 -0.30 -13.04
N HIS A 153 13.90 -0.75 -12.01
CA HIS A 153 12.50 -0.35 -11.75
C HIS A 153 12.39 1.14 -11.39
N TYR A 154 13.23 1.65 -10.48
CA TYR A 154 13.22 3.07 -10.10
C TYR A 154 13.58 4.01 -11.25
N LEU A 155 14.48 3.61 -12.15
CA LEU A 155 14.76 4.39 -13.36
C LEU A 155 13.54 4.49 -14.29
N GLN A 156 12.76 3.40 -14.43
CA GLN A 156 11.50 3.45 -15.19
C GLN A 156 10.48 4.40 -14.55
N LEU A 157 10.36 4.36 -13.21
CA LEU A 157 9.49 5.27 -12.45
C LEU A 157 9.94 6.73 -12.56
N ALA A 158 11.24 7.00 -12.48
CA ALA A 158 11.81 8.34 -12.66
C ALA A 158 11.50 8.89 -14.06
N GLY A 159 11.62 8.06 -15.10
CA GLY A 159 11.22 8.42 -16.46
C GLY A 159 9.73 8.74 -16.61
N ALA A 160 8.86 8.01 -15.89
CA ALA A 160 7.42 8.31 -15.85
C ALA A 160 7.12 9.64 -15.14
N LEU A 161 7.76 9.90 -14.00
CA LEU A 161 7.63 11.16 -13.26
C LEU A 161 8.14 12.36 -14.08
N GLN A 162 9.28 12.22 -14.76
CA GLN A 162 9.82 13.29 -15.62
C GLN A 162 8.90 13.56 -16.81
N SER A 163 8.42 12.51 -17.48
CA SER A 163 7.47 12.63 -18.60
C SER A 163 6.18 13.33 -18.17
N TRP A 164 5.61 12.91 -17.03
CA TRP A 164 4.46 13.56 -16.43
C TRP A 164 4.74 15.03 -16.11
N GLY A 165 5.81 15.32 -15.36
CA GLY A 165 6.13 16.67 -14.89
C GLY A 165 6.30 17.70 -16.01
N ARG A 166 6.81 17.29 -17.19
CA ARG A 166 6.92 18.15 -18.38
C ARG A 166 5.57 18.61 -18.94
N SER A 167 4.56 17.75 -18.80
CA SER A 167 3.21 17.95 -19.35
C SER A 167 2.22 18.50 -18.32
N ALA A 168 2.46 18.22 -17.03
CA ALA A 168 1.60 18.59 -15.93
C ALA A 168 1.39 20.11 -15.86
N ALA A 169 0.15 20.52 -15.61
CA ALA A 169 -0.23 21.93 -15.49
C ALA A 169 0.17 22.53 -14.13
N LEU A 170 1.43 22.33 -13.70
CA LEU A 170 1.94 22.70 -12.37
C LEU A 170 1.86 24.21 -12.07
N ALA A 171 1.87 25.05 -13.11
CA ALA A 171 1.74 26.51 -13.01
C ALA A 171 0.26 27.00 -13.00
N ASP A 172 -0.72 26.12 -13.14
CA ASP A 172 -2.15 26.47 -13.20
C ASP A 172 -2.74 26.70 -11.81
N ALA A 173 -2.95 27.97 -11.47
CA ALA A 173 -3.53 28.37 -10.19
C ALA A 173 -4.96 27.86 -9.95
N ARG A 174 -5.72 27.57 -11.03
CA ARG A 174 -7.08 27.02 -10.91
C ARG A 174 -7.05 25.59 -10.38
N ARG A 175 -5.98 24.85 -10.66
CA ARG A 175 -5.73 23.49 -10.12
C ARG A 175 -5.07 23.54 -8.74
N ALA A 176 -4.13 24.48 -8.53
CA ALA A 176 -3.37 24.54 -7.30
C ALA A 176 -4.21 24.94 -6.07
N ASN A 177 -5.13 25.89 -6.22
CA ASN A 177 -5.95 26.36 -5.09
C ASN A 177 -6.78 25.24 -4.42
N PRO A 178 -7.59 24.44 -5.15
CA PRO A 178 -8.33 23.33 -4.54
C PRO A 178 -7.40 22.20 -4.07
N ALA A 179 -6.27 21.96 -4.75
CA ALA A 179 -5.29 20.98 -4.29
C ALA A 179 -4.71 21.36 -2.91
N ILE A 180 -4.31 22.61 -2.72
CA ILE A 180 -3.82 23.13 -1.43
C ILE A 180 -4.88 22.95 -0.35
N GLU A 181 -6.14 23.30 -0.61
CA GLU A 181 -7.22 23.13 0.37
C GLU A 181 -7.44 21.67 0.75
N ARG A 182 -7.48 20.77 -0.25
CA ARG A 182 -7.63 19.33 -0.03
C ARG A 182 -6.50 18.79 0.83
N LEU A 183 -5.25 19.12 0.51
CA LEU A 183 -4.06 18.64 1.22
C LEU A 183 -3.99 19.19 2.66
N VAL A 184 -4.25 20.48 2.86
CA VAL A 184 -4.28 21.08 4.21
C VAL A 184 -5.36 20.42 5.06
N SER A 185 -6.56 20.29 4.50
CA SER A 185 -7.70 19.64 5.18
C SER A 185 -7.38 18.18 5.54
N ALA A 186 -6.78 17.43 4.62
CA ALA A 186 -6.38 16.05 4.85
C ALA A 186 -5.24 15.92 5.89
N ALA A 187 -4.21 16.76 5.82
CA ALA A 187 -3.10 16.76 6.76
C ALA A 187 -3.58 17.04 8.18
N ARG A 188 -4.47 18.02 8.39
CA ARG A 188 -5.05 18.30 9.72
C ARG A 188 -5.82 17.11 10.29
N ARG A 189 -6.54 16.36 9.45
CA ARG A 189 -7.28 15.16 9.89
C ARG A 189 -6.37 14.04 10.40
N THR A 190 -5.12 13.98 9.96
CA THR A 190 -4.17 12.98 10.45
C THR A 190 -3.92 13.15 11.96
N ARG A 191 -3.90 14.39 12.46
CA ARG A 191 -3.41 14.74 13.81
C ARG A 191 -2.00 14.21 14.10
N LEU A 192 -1.17 14.10 13.06
CA LEU A 192 0.21 13.61 13.13
C LEU A 192 1.27 14.71 12.93
N ALA A 193 0.84 15.98 12.89
CA ALA A 193 1.69 17.11 12.55
C ALA A 193 2.62 17.58 13.69
N GLY A 194 2.41 17.09 14.91
CA GLY A 194 3.25 17.40 16.06
C GLY A 194 4.58 16.64 16.03
N PRO A 195 5.63 17.17 16.68
CA PRO A 195 7.01 16.64 16.60
C PRO A 195 7.14 15.18 17.03
N HIS A 196 6.26 14.72 17.92
CA HIS A 196 6.26 13.36 18.43
C HIS A 196 4.96 12.59 18.14
N ALA A 197 4.05 13.18 17.36
CA ALA A 197 2.71 12.64 17.21
C ALA A 197 2.70 11.24 16.56
N MET A 198 3.60 10.99 15.61
CA MET A 198 3.76 9.67 15.00
C MET A 198 4.37 8.66 15.97
N ARG A 199 5.38 9.06 16.75
CA ARG A 199 6.01 8.22 17.78
C ARG A 199 4.97 7.74 18.79
N ASP A 200 4.23 8.69 19.35
CA ASP A 200 3.28 8.44 20.43
C ASP A 200 2.10 7.60 19.92
N ALA A 201 1.68 7.82 18.68
CA ALA A 201 0.67 6.99 18.02
C ALA A 201 1.15 5.54 17.76
N GLY A 202 2.45 5.34 17.50
CA GLY A 202 2.99 4.07 17.00
C GLY A 202 2.74 3.85 15.51
N LEU A 203 3.31 2.78 14.95
CA LEU A 203 3.30 2.49 13.51
C LEU A 203 1.86 2.28 13.04
N ASP A 204 1.12 1.38 13.69
CA ASP A 204 -0.25 1.01 13.30
C ASP A 204 -1.21 2.21 13.24
N ALA A 205 -1.25 3.01 14.31
CA ALA A 205 -2.18 4.13 14.39
C ALA A 205 -1.74 5.28 13.47
N SER A 206 -0.43 5.47 13.27
CA SER A 206 0.09 6.46 12.33
C SER A 206 -0.32 6.11 10.90
N LEU A 207 -0.07 4.87 10.45
CA LEU A 207 -0.39 4.45 9.09
C LEU A 207 -1.90 4.48 8.81
N ARG A 208 -2.75 4.05 9.76
CA ARG A 208 -4.21 4.21 9.63
C ARG A 208 -4.64 5.66 9.45
N ARG A 209 -4.04 6.58 10.20
CA ARG A 209 -4.35 8.02 10.12
C ARG A 209 -3.80 8.66 8.84
N LEU A 210 -2.71 8.11 8.29
CA LEU A 210 -2.13 8.55 7.03
C LEU A 210 -2.87 8.02 5.81
N GLY A 211 -3.59 6.89 5.89
CA GLY A 211 -4.33 6.31 4.76
C GLY A 211 -5.22 7.34 4.03
N PRO A 212 -6.17 8.01 4.70
CA PRO A 212 -6.99 9.04 4.05
C PRO A 212 -6.20 10.24 3.50
N PHE A 213 -5.04 10.56 4.10
CA PHE A 213 -4.15 11.60 3.58
C PHE A 213 -3.44 11.14 2.31
N PHE A 214 -2.96 9.90 2.27
CA PHE A 214 -2.39 9.28 1.07
C PHE A 214 -3.40 9.22 -0.08
N GLY A 215 -4.67 8.91 0.20
CA GLY A 215 -5.75 9.00 -0.78
C GLY A 215 -5.91 10.42 -1.34
N ALA A 216 -5.95 11.43 -0.46
CA ALA A 216 -6.04 12.83 -0.90
C ALA A 216 -4.82 13.29 -1.74
N VAL A 217 -3.63 12.77 -1.45
CA VAL A 217 -2.43 13.00 -2.25
C VAL A 217 -2.59 12.38 -3.64
N LYS A 218 -3.04 11.11 -3.73
CA LYS A 218 -3.32 10.44 -5.02
C LYS A 218 -4.37 11.20 -5.84
N ASP A 219 -5.44 11.66 -5.20
CA ASP A 219 -6.49 12.44 -5.88
C ASP A 219 -5.92 13.73 -6.48
N VAL A 220 -5.05 14.44 -5.74
CA VAL A 220 -4.37 15.63 -6.28
C VAL A 220 -3.47 15.25 -7.45
N PHE A 221 -2.67 14.20 -7.36
CA PHE A 221 -1.83 13.77 -8.48
C PHE A 221 -2.68 13.37 -9.72
N ALA A 222 -3.81 12.69 -9.51
CA ALA A 222 -4.76 12.35 -10.57
C ALA A 222 -5.35 13.60 -11.23
N ASP A 223 -5.70 14.64 -10.46
CA ASP A 223 -6.15 15.94 -10.97
C ASP A 223 -5.07 16.64 -11.85
N TYR A 224 -3.80 16.24 -11.73
CA TYR A 224 -2.68 16.68 -12.57
C TYR A 224 -2.26 15.66 -13.64
N GLY A 225 -3.03 14.60 -13.86
CA GLY A 225 -2.77 13.57 -14.89
C GLY A 225 -1.80 12.46 -14.47
N PHE A 226 -1.55 12.29 -13.17
CA PHE A 226 -0.76 11.20 -12.59
C PHE A 226 -1.65 10.31 -11.72
N ASP A 227 -2.43 9.46 -12.37
CA ASP A 227 -3.40 8.61 -11.68
C ASP A 227 -2.75 7.30 -11.20
N LEU A 228 -2.38 7.29 -9.91
CA LEU A 228 -1.80 6.13 -9.25
C LEU A 228 -2.82 5.01 -9.04
N ASP A 229 -4.11 5.32 -8.86
CA ASP A 229 -5.13 4.30 -8.64
C ASP A 229 -5.48 3.56 -9.92
N ALA A 230 -5.48 4.25 -11.06
CA ALA A 230 -5.56 3.63 -12.37
C ALA A 230 -4.34 2.72 -12.64
N ALA A 231 -3.12 3.18 -12.34
CA ALA A 231 -1.91 2.38 -12.50
C ALA A 231 -1.94 1.10 -11.64
N LEU A 232 -2.35 1.21 -10.37
CA LEU A 232 -2.50 0.07 -9.47
C LEU A 232 -3.65 -0.88 -9.88
N ALA A 233 -4.71 -0.35 -10.49
CA ALA A 233 -5.83 -1.16 -10.98
C ALA A 233 -5.51 -1.92 -12.28
N ASP A 234 -4.69 -1.35 -13.16
CA ASP A 234 -4.23 -1.96 -14.42
C ASP A 234 -3.09 -2.98 -14.20
N ALA A 235 -2.47 -2.96 -13.03
CA ALA A 235 -1.32 -3.79 -12.73
C ALA A 235 -1.60 -5.29 -12.87
N ARG A 236 -0.73 -5.96 -13.64
CA ARG A 236 -0.76 -7.40 -13.89
C ARG A 236 0.46 -8.05 -13.27
N VAL A 237 0.24 -9.16 -12.58
CA VAL A 237 1.29 -9.96 -11.95
C VAL A 237 1.29 -11.35 -12.60
N GLU A 238 2.39 -11.70 -13.25
CA GLU A 238 2.55 -12.98 -13.93
C GLU A 238 3.64 -13.81 -13.22
N PRO A 239 3.42 -15.12 -12.99
CA PRO A 239 4.49 -15.98 -12.47
C PRO A 239 5.59 -16.13 -13.53
N VAL A 240 6.85 -15.98 -13.13
CA VAL A 240 8.01 -16.27 -13.99
C VAL A 240 8.62 -17.60 -13.57
N GLU A 241 8.90 -17.75 -12.28
CA GLU A 241 9.56 -18.93 -11.73
C GLU A 241 9.18 -19.13 -10.26
N GLN A 242 9.10 -20.38 -9.82
CA GLN A 242 8.99 -20.72 -8.40
C GLN A 242 9.83 -21.95 -8.09
N ARG A 243 10.79 -21.81 -7.16
CA ARG A 243 11.70 -22.87 -6.71
C ARG A 243 11.72 -22.91 -5.18
N GLY A 244 11.06 -23.90 -4.59
CA GLY A 244 11.01 -24.05 -3.13
C GLY A 244 10.41 -22.82 -2.44
N ASP A 245 11.21 -22.16 -1.60
CA ASP A 245 10.88 -20.93 -0.87
C ASP A 245 11.27 -19.65 -1.61
N ARG A 246 11.62 -19.73 -2.89
CA ARG A 246 11.92 -18.58 -3.76
C ARG A 246 10.96 -18.53 -4.93
N ALA A 247 10.58 -17.33 -5.34
CA ALA A 247 9.78 -17.11 -6.54
C ALA A 247 10.20 -15.82 -7.22
N ARG A 248 9.98 -15.76 -8.53
CA ARG A 248 10.07 -14.57 -9.34
C ARG A 248 8.75 -14.37 -10.05
N VAL A 249 8.21 -13.16 -9.96
CA VAL A 249 7.02 -12.74 -10.71
C VAL A 249 7.37 -11.54 -11.58
N ARG A 250 6.55 -11.24 -12.57
CA ARG A 250 6.69 -10.08 -13.43
C ARG A 250 5.51 -9.14 -13.16
N LEU A 251 5.80 -7.91 -12.80
CA LEU A 251 4.82 -6.85 -12.59
C LEU A 251 4.82 -5.94 -13.82
N ARG A 252 3.64 -5.76 -14.42
CA ARG A 252 3.41 -4.85 -15.55
C ARG A 252 2.27 -3.90 -15.27
N TYR A 253 2.44 -2.62 -15.57
CA TYR A 253 1.39 -1.61 -15.46
C TYR A 253 1.74 -0.39 -16.32
N THR A 254 0.76 0.48 -16.57
CA THR A 254 0.99 1.77 -17.21
C THR A 254 0.99 2.88 -16.16
N LEU A 255 2.01 3.75 -16.19
CA LEU A 255 2.09 4.94 -15.33
C LEU A 255 2.44 6.16 -16.17
N ALA A 256 1.58 7.19 -16.12
CA ALA A 256 1.73 8.42 -16.90
C ALA A 256 2.00 8.18 -18.41
N GLY A 257 1.31 7.19 -18.99
CA GLY A 257 1.46 6.81 -20.40
C GLY A 257 2.71 5.99 -20.73
N ARG A 258 3.53 5.62 -19.73
CA ARG A 258 4.68 4.73 -19.91
C ARG A 258 4.38 3.34 -19.39
N ALA A 259 4.72 2.33 -20.18
CA ALA A 259 4.72 0.96 -19.71
C ALA A 259 5.86 0.78 -18.70
N ILE A 260 5.53 0.22 -17.55
CA ILE A 260 6.47 -0.25 -16.54
C ILE A 260 6.45 -1.77 -16.59
N ASP A 261 7.64 -2.37 -16.65
CA ASP A 261 7.81 -3.81 -16.68
C ASP A 261 9.02 -4.18 -15.81
N THR A 262 8.76 -4.87 -14.70
CA THR A 262 9.80 -5.21 -13.73
C THR A 262 9.62 -6.63 -13.18
N PRO A 263 10.67 -7.45 -13.12
CA PRO A 263 10.64 -8.65 -12.31
C PRO A 263 10.68 -8.29 -10.82
N LEU A 264 9.98 -9.06 -10.00
CA LEU A 264 10.01 -8.96 -8.55
C LEU A 264 10.44 -10.30 -7.97
N ASP A 265 11.42 -10.28 -7.10
CA ASP A 265 11.88 -11.45 -6.37
C ASP A 265 11.13 -11.58 -5.04
N LEU A 266 10.69 -12.80 -4.74
CA LEU A 266 9.98 -13.14 -3.53
C LEU A 266 10.67 -14.29 -2.80
N GLN A 267 10.49 -14.27 -1.48
CA GLN A 267 10.85 -15.39 -0.63
C GLN A 267 9.69 -15.75 0.32
N ARG A 268 9.59 -17.04 0.62
CA ARG A 268 8.59 -17.58 1.54
C ARG A 268 9.18 -17.70 2.94
N ILE A 269 8.50 -17.12 3.92
CA ILE A 269 8.82 -17.24 5.35
C ILE A 269 7.52 -17.63 6.06
N ASP A 270 7.57 -18.68 6.88
CA ASP A 270 6.41 -19.17 7.65
C ASP A 270 5.13 -19.33 6.80
N GLY A 271 5.30 -19.85 5.59
CA GLY A 271 4.20 -20.11 4.65
C GLY A 271 3.66 -18.88 3.91
N ARG A 272 4.21 -17.67 4.10
CA ARG A 272 3.78 -16.43 3.42
C ARG A 272 4.87 -15.90 2.50
N TRP A 273 4.46 -15.26 1.39
CA TRP A 273 5.37 -14.70 0.40
C TRP A 273 5.59 -13.20 0.60
N TYR A 274 6.86 -12.81 0.54
CA TYR A 274 7.34 -11.45 0.76
C TYR A 274 8.28 -11.01 -0.35
N LEU A 275 8.21 -9.74 -0.74
CA LEU A 275 9.18 -9.14 -1.66
C LEU A 275 10.56 -9.15 -1.00
N THR A 276 11.56 -9.68 -1.69
CA THR A 276 12.91 -9.83 -1.15
C THR A 276 13.54 -8.49 -0.79
N ASP A 277 13.39 -7.48 -1.64
CA ASP A 277 13.98 -6.14 -1.40
C ASP A 277 13.29 -5.43 -0.22
N THR A 278 11.95 -5.45 -0.16
CA THR A 278 11.20 -4.91 0.99
C THR A 278 11.61 -5.57 2.30
N LEU A 279 11.89 -6.87 2.33
CA LEU A 279 12.40 -7.53 3.53
C LEU A 279 13.80 -7.09 3.90
N ALA A 280 14.67 -6.87 2.91
CA ALA A 280 16.02 -6.40 3.15
C ALA A 280 16.01 -5.00 3.76
N HIS A 281 15.25 -4.06 3.18
CA HIS A 281 15.09 -2.70 3.71
C HIS A 281 14.46 -2.68 5.09
N ALA A 282 13.37 -3.43 5.29
CA ALA A 282 12.71 -3.52 6.60
C ALA A 282 13.64 -4.05 7.70
N ARG A 283 14.55 -4.98 7.40
CA ARG A 283 15.56 -5.45 8.37
C ARG A 283 16.56 -4.35 8.72
N LEU A 284 17.08 -3.65 7.72
CA LEU A 284 17.98 -2.51 7.94
C LEU A 284 17.32 -1.42 8.79
N GLU A 285 16.04 -1.11 8.53
CA GLU A 285 15.26 -0.15 9.30
C GLU A 285 14.99 -0.60 10.74
N ALA A 286 14.72 -1.89 10.96
CA ALA A 286 14.53 -2.44 12.30
C ALA A 286 15.81 -2.36 13.16
N ASP A 287 16.97 -2.54 12.53
CA ASP A 287 18.29 -2.55 13.16
C ASP A 287 18.95 -1.15 13.23
N ARG A 288 18.32 -0.11 12.67
CA ARG A 288 18.88 1.26 12.63
C ARG A 288 19.20 1.76 14.04
N PRO A 289 20.39 2.32 14.33
CA PRO A 289 20.71 2.83 15.66
C PRO A 289 19.82 4.02 16.05
N ALA A 290 19.74 4.31 17.35
CA ALA A 290 19.12 5.54 17.82
C ALA A 290 19.87 6.78 17.28
N PRO A 291 19.16 7.85 16.91
CA PRO A 291 19.76 9.09 16.42
C PRO A 291 20.60 9.81 17.49
#